data_AF-K9VWF5-F1
#
_entry.id   AF-K9VWF5-F1
#
_cell.length_a   1.000
_cell.length_b   1.000
_cell.length_c   1.000
_cell.angle_alpha   90.00
_cell.angle_beta   90.00
_cell.angle_gamma   90.00
#
_symmetry.space_group_name_H-M   'P 1'
#
loop_
_entity.id
_entity.type
_entity.pdbx_description
1 polymer ?
#
loop_
_entity_poly.entity_id
_entity_poly.type
_entity_poly.pdbx_seq_one_letter_code
_entity_poly.pdbx_strand_id
1 'polypeptide(L)'
;MTSRQIVNRRVRSLMNVALSLGVMLGSGFMYGFVKTAFDSKQHEQSVQPELGRFGRAEYEQLKPGMSLTEVRSILYRGIEVSRSATTATFVWENLDGSKITAMFVNDRLKSKEQSGLK
;
A
#
# COMPACT_ATOMS: atom_id res chain seq x y z
N MET A 1 -54.51 31.33 -10.24
CA MET A 1 -53.04 31.22 -10.21
C MET A 1 -52.56 30.77 -11.59
N THR A 2 -51.88 31.71 -12.24
CA THR A 2 -51.21 31.77 -13.55
C THR A 2 -50.36 30.52 -13.85
N SER A 3 -50.67 29.73 -14.88
CA SER A 3 -50.19 29.79 -16.28
C SER A 3 -48.67 29.62 -16.49
N ARG A 4 -48.30 28.60 -17.28
CA ARG A 4 -47.17 28.51 -18.25
C ARG A 4 -47.23 27.12 -18.90
N GLN A 5 -47.87 26.96 -20.07
CA GLN A 5 -47.30 27.12 -21.44
C GLN A 5 -46.16 26.11 -21.70
N ILE A 6 -46.36 25.02 -22.46
CA ILE A 6 -46.48 24.91 -23.94
C ILE A 6 -45.11 24.94 -24.68
N VAL A 7 -44.83 23.81 -25.34
CA VAL A 7 -44.18 23.62 -26.66
C VAL A 7 -42.65 23.57 -26.81
N ASN A 8 -42.24 22.39 -27.26
CA ASN A 8 -41.19 22.02 -28.23
C ASN A 8 -40.30 23.13 -28.80
N ARG A 9 -39.00 22.81 -28.86
CA ARG A 9 -38.21 23.08 -30.07
C ARG A 9 -37.05 22.08 -30.22
N ARG A 10 -37.19 21.19 -31.20
CA ARG A 10 -36.05 20.53 -31.85
C ARG A 10 -35.21 21.61 -32.53
N VAL A 11 -33.92 21.63 -32.28
CA VAL A 11 -32.93 22.10 -33.26
C VAL A 11 -31.76 21.13 -33.20
N ARG A 12 -31.63 20.33 -34.27
CA ARG A 12 -30.39 19.61 -34.60
C ARG A 12 -29.33 20.67 -34.90
N SER A 13 -28.18 20.59 -34.24
CA SER A 13 -26.98 21.27 -34.70
C SER A 13 -25.92 20.21 -34.98
N LEU A 14 -25.75 19.93 -36.27
CA LEU A 14 -24.55 19.33 -36.83
C LEU A 14 -23.40 20.32 -36.61
N MET A 15 -22.21 19.86 -36.19
CA MET A 15 -20.98 20.10 -36.95
C MET A 15 -19.70 19.61 -36.25
N ASN A 16 -18.96 18.84 -37.06
CA ASN A 16 -17.52 18.88 -37.26
C ASN A 16 -16.59 18.20 -36.25
N VAL A 17 -16.20 16.99 -36.64
CA VAL A 17 -14.91 16.36 -36.35
C VAL A 17 -13.79 17.27 -36.85
N ALA A 18 -12.86 17.61 -35.97
CA ALA A 18 -11.53 18.06 -36.35
C ALA A 18 -10.52 17.21 -35.57
N LEU A 19 -10.00 16.16 -36.24
CA LEU A 19 -8.82 15.42 -35.81
C LEU A 19 -7.59 16.27 -36.11
N SER A 20 -7.17 17.10 -35.16
CA SER A 20 -5.88 17.78 -35.23
C SER A 20 -4.78 16.80 -34.84
N LEU A 21 -4.13 16.24 -35.85
CA LEU A 21 -2.85 15.56 -35.75
C LEU A 21 -1.78 16.58 -35.30
N GLY A 22 -1.50 16.62 -34.00
CA GLY A 22 -0.38 17.36 -33.45
C GLY A 22 0.90 16.54 -33.59
N VAL A 23 1.75 16.92 -34.55
CA VAL A 23 3.12 16.43 -34.69
C VAL A 23 4.02 17.33 -33.84
N MET A 24 4.86 16.80 -32.95
CA MET A 24 6.18 17.40 -32.73
C MET A 24 7.19 16.44 -32.10
N LEU A 25 8.23 16.18 -32.89
CA LEU A 25 9.52 15.59 -32.53
C LEU A 25 10.32 16.58 -31.67
N GLY A 26 11.03 16.10 -30.66
CA GLY A 26 12.01 16.96 -29.95
C GLY A 26 12.53 16.37 -28.64
N SER A 27 13.66 15.68 -28.72
CA SER A 27 14.50 15.25 -27.60
C SER A 27 15.05 16.43 -26.77
N GLY A 28 14.87 16.42 -25.45
CA GLY A 28 15.56 17.35 -24.54
C GLY A 28 15.11 17.27 -23.08
N PHE A 29 16.05 16.92 -22.21
CA PHE A 29 15.98 16.82 -20.74
C PHE A 29 15.07 17.83 -20.02
N MET A 30 14.22 17.36 -19.10
CA MET A 30 13.83 18.13 -17.91
C MET A 30 13.51 17.18 -16.74
N TYR A 31 14.28 17.35 -15.68
CA TYR A 31 14.04 16.80 -14.34
C TYR A 31 12.75 17.40 -13.76
N GLY A 32 11.90 16.55 -13.17
CA GLY A 32 11.07 16.93 -12.02
C GLY A 32 9.80 17.76 -12.28
N PHE A 33 8.67 17.18 -11.86
CA PHE A 33 7.42 17.82 -11.42
C PHE A 33 6.50 18.48 -12.46
N VAL A 34 5.51 17.71 -12.93
CA VAL A 34 4.13 18.21 -13.02
C VAL A 34 3.12 17.08 -12.74
N LYS A 35 2.43 17.18 -11.59
CA LYS A 35 1.05 16.69 -11.38
C LYS A 35 0.20 17.37 -12.47
N THR A 36 -0.71 16.76 -13.22
CA THR A 36 -1.96 16.03 -12.91
C THR A 36 -2.61 15.93 -14.32
N ALA A 37 -3.39 14.95 -14.76
CA ALA A 37 -4.62 14.48 -14.15
C ALA A 37 -5.22 13.33 -15.03
N PHE A 38 -5.82 12.38 -14.34
CA PHE A 38 -6.88 11.46 -14.77
C PHE A 38 -6.59 10.25 -15.68
N ASP A 39 -7.13 9.15 -15.16
CA ASP A 39 -7.48 7.89 -15.80
C ASP A 39 -6.33 6.99 -16.25
N SER A 40 -5.63 6.49 -15.25
CA SER A 40 -5.19 5.11 -15.32
C SER A 40 -5.69 4.45 -14.06
N LYS A 41 -6.47 3.38 -14.24
CA LYS A 41 -6.63 2.34 -13.25
C LYS A 41 -5.24 2.02 -12.72
N GLN A 42 -4.88 2.64 -11.60
CA GLN A 42 -3.66 2.32 -10.92
C GLN A 42 -3.85 0.86 -10.59
N HIS A 43 -3.08 0.03 -11.30
CA HIS A 43 -2.58 -1.20 -10.74
C HIS A 43 -2.37 -0.91 -9.26
N GLU A 44 -3.22 -1.50 -8.43
CA GLU A 44 -2.82 -1.93 -7.12
C GLU A 44 -1.60 -2.80 -7.38
N GLN A 45 -0.46 -2.11 -7.48
CA GLN A 45 0.85 -2.70 -7.50
C GLN A 45 0.95 -3.26 -6.10
N SER A 46 0.45 -4.49 -6.01
CA SER A 46 0.52 -5.40 -4.90
C SER A 46 1.95 -5.32 -4.40
N VAL A 47 2.17 -4.43 -3.43
CA VAL A 47 3.25 -4.56 -2.49
C VAL A 47 2.84 -5.80 -1.72
N GLN A 48 3.02 -6.97 -2.32
CA GLN A 48 3.09 -8.18 -1.53
C GLN A 48 4.27 -7.89 -0.62
N PRO A 49 4.06 -7.72 0.71
CA PRO A 49 5.20 -7.84 1.60
C PRO A 49 5.84 -9.16 1.22
N GLU A 50 7.15 -9.18 1.01
CA GLU A 50 7.86 -10.45 0.89
C GLU A 50 7.56 -11.23 2.18
N LEU A 51 6.52 -12.05 2.11
CA LEU A 51 6.05 -12.90 3.17
C LEU A 51 7.01 -14.07 3.18
N GLY A 52 8.18 -13.81 3.72
CA GLY A 52 9.09 -14.87 4.08
C GLY A 52 8.34 -15.81 5.01
N ARG A 53 8.22 -17.07 4.59
CA ARG A 53 7.54 -18.09 5.37
C ARG A 53 8.38 -18.38 6.62
N PHE A 54 7.77 -18.31 7.79
CA PHE A 54 8.43 -18.61 9.07
C PHE A 54 7.68 -19.73 9.81
N GLY A 55 8.40 -20.51 10.61
CA GLY A 55 7.86 -21.60 11.41
C GLY A 55 8.33 -21.52 12.86
N ARG A 56 8.19 -22.65 13.58
CA ARG A 56 8.61 -22.73 14.98
C ARG A 56 10.11 -22.48 15.18
N ALA A 57 10.94 -22.91 14.22
CA ALA A 57 12.39 -22.76 14.30
C ALA A 57 12.82 -21.27 14.32
N GLU A 58 12.23 -20.43 13.47
CA GLU A 58 12.51 -18.99 13.42
C GLU A 58 11.97 -18.30 14.68
N TYR A 59 10.77 -18.69 15.13
CA TYR A 59 10.20 -18.17 16.37
C TYR A 59 11.12 -18.45 17.56
N GLU A 60 11.66 -19.66 17.69
CA GLU A 60 12.55 -20.06 18.80
C GLU A 60 13.88 -19.30 18.81
N GLN A 61 14.38 -18.89 17.64
CA GLN A 61 15.58 -18.06 17.53
C GLN A 61 15.40 -16.66 18.13
N LEU A 62 14.17 -16.14 18.17
CA LEU A 62 13.90 -14.84 18.77
C LEU A 62 14.14 -14.84 20.27
N LYS A 63 14.95 -13.91 20.77
CA LYS A 63 15.29 -13.80 22.20
C LYS A 63 14.96 -12.41 22.73
N PRO A 64 14.46 -12.29 23.97
CA PRO A 64 14.33 -11.00 24.62
C PRO A 64 15.65 -10.21 24.54
N GLY A 65 15.56 -8.91 24.28
CA GLY A 65 16.72 -8.02 24.10
C GLY A 65 17.20 -7.88 22.65
N MET A 66 16.76 -8.71 21.71
CA MET A 66 17.04 -8.50 20.29
C MET A 66 16.46 -7.18 19.79
N SER A 67 17.19 -6.48 18.94
CA SER A 67 16.71 -5.31 18.20
C SER A 67 15.73 -5.71 17.10
N LEU A 68 14.94 -4.74 16.62
CA LEU A 68 14.05 -4.97 15.47
C LEU A 68 14.82 -5.41 14.22
N THR A 69 16.05 -4.93 14.03
CA THR A 69 16.90 -5.33 12.90
C THR A 69 17.29 -6.81 13.00
N GLU A 70 17.72 -7.28 14.18
CA GLU A 70 18.04 -8.69 14.40
C GLU A 70 16.82 -9.58 14.19
N VAL A 71 15.64 -9.16 14.69
CA VAL A 71 14.39 -9.89 14.45
C VAL A 71 14.05 -9.96 12.96
N ARG A 72 14.25 -8.86 12.22
CA ARG A 72 14.00 -8.81 10.76
C ARG A 72 14.95 -9.68 9.95
N SER A 73 16.17 -9.93 10.44
CA SER A 73 17.07 -10.90 9.82
C SER A 73 16.57 -12.34 9.93
N ILE A 74 15.67 -12.62 10.88
CA ILE A 74 15.08 -13.95 11.12
C ILE A 74 13.69 -14.07 10.46
N LEU A 75 12.82 -13.08 10.67
CA LEU A 75 11.41 -13.12 10.26
C LEU A 75 11.06 -12.22 9.08
N TYR A 76 12.04 -11.57 8.45
CA TYR A 76 11.81 -10.54 7.44
C TYR A 76 10.99 -9.37 7.98
N ARG A 77 10.40 -8.57 7.09
CA ARG A 77 9.64 -7.37 7.45
C ARG A 77 8.26 -7.74 8.00
N GLY A 78 8.05 -7.43 9.28
CA GLY A 78 6.72 -7.49 9.91
C GLY A 78 5.88 -6.23 9.66
N ILE A 79 4.58 -6.35 9.90
CA ILE A 79 3.62 -5.26 9.87
C ILE A 79 3.59 -4.62 11.26
N GLU A 80 3.84 -3.31 11.34
CA GLU A 80 3.67 -2.56 12.58
C GLU A 80 2.17 -2.31 12.82
N VAL A 81 1.66 -2.77 13.96
CA VAL A 81 0.23 -2.65 14.30
C VAL A 81 -0.02 -1.63 15.42
N SER A 82 1.02 -1.26 16.17
CA SER A 82 0.93 -0.26 17.22
C SER A 82 2.30 0.35 17.53
N ARG A 83 2.33 1.64 17.84
CA ARG A 83 3.54 2.37 18.28
C ARG A 83 3.21 3.47 19.27
N SER A 84 4.07 3.61 20.27
CA SER A 84 4.15 4.72 21.22
C SER A 84 5.58 5.26 21.27
N ALA A 85 5.87 6.19 22.20
CA ALA A 85 7.21 6.75 22.37
C ALA A 85 8.26 5.69 22.75
N THR A 86 7.86 4.64 23.47
CA THR A 86 8.77 3.61 23.99
C THR A 86 8.41 2.21 23.54
N THR A 87 7.19 1.96 23.06
CA THR A 87 6.71 0.62 22.72
C THR A 87 6.34 0.53 21.24
N ALA A 88 6.67 -0.58 20.59
CA ALA A 88 6.19 -0.89 19.26
C ALA A 88 5.78 -2.36 19.17
N THR A 89 4.66 -2.65 18.51
CA THR A 89 4.16 -4.01 18.31
C THR A 89 4.14 -4.33 16.84
N PHE A 90 4.74 -5.46 16.49
CA PHE A 90 4.81 -5.99 15.13
C PHE A 90 4.13 -7.34 15.03
N VAL A 91 3.51 -7.59 13.89
CA VAL A 91 2.88 -8.86 13.53
C VAL A 91 3.48 -9.37 12.24
N TRP A 92 3.80 -10.65 12.22
CA TRP A 92 4.11 -11.43 11.03
C TRP A 92 3.01 -12.47 10.87
N GLU A 93 2.47 -12.61 9.67
CA GLU A 93 1.39 -13.56 9.37
C GLU A 93 1.74 -14.34 8.11
N ASN A 94 1.74 -15.66 8.19
CA ASN A 94 1.93 -16.55 7.05
C ASN A 94 0.62 -16.69 6.26
N LEU A 95 0.72 -17.16 5.02
CA LEU A 95 -0.44 -17.45 4.16
C LEU A 95 -1.40 -18.51 4.74
N ASP A 96 -0.92 -19.37 5.65
CA ASP A 96 -1.75 -20.36 6.34
C ASP A 96 -2.46 -19.82 7.58
N GLY A 97 -2.34 -18.51 7.84
CA GLY A 97 -2.94 -17.82 8.99
C GLY A 97 -2.16 -17.98 10.30
N SER A 98 -1.03 -18.71 10.29
CA SER A 98 -0.14 -18.74 11.45
C SER A 98 0.57 -17.39 11.61
N LYS A 99 0.81 -16.98 12.86
CA LYS A 99 1.32 -15.63 13.15
C LYS A 99 2.29 -15.59 14.33
N ILE A 100 3.14 -14.58 14.29
CA ILE A 100 4.01 -14.16 15.39
C ILE A 100 3.68 -12.70 15.72
N THR A 101 3.48 -12.42 16.99
CA THR A 101 3.35 -11.05 17.51
C THR A 101 4.57 -10.76 18.40
N ALA A 102 5.24 -9.64 18.17
CA ALA A 102 6.38 -9.22 18.99
C ALA A 102 6.17 -7.80 19.49
N MET A 103 6.43 -7.58 20.79
CA MET A 103 6.41 -6.28 21.41
C MET A 103 7.83 -5.85 21.75
N PHE A 104 8.21 -4.67 21.28
CA PHE A 104 9.48 -4.03 21.56
C PHE A 104 9.26 -2.91 22.55
N VAL A 105 10.17 -2.78 23.52
CA VAL A 105 10.23 -1.66 24.47
C VAL A 105 11.63 -1.07 24.39
N ASN A 106 11.74 0.24 24.14
CA ASN A 106 13.00 0.94 23.89
C ASN A 106 13.85 0.23 22.82
N ASP A 107 13.23 -0.10 21.69
CA ASP A 107 13.83 -0.82 20.55
C ASP A 107 14.38 -2.23 20.84
N ARG A 108 14.02 -2.81 22.00
CA ARG A 108 14.44 -4.15 22.43
C ARG A 108 13.23 -5.07 22.54
N LEU A 109 13.33 -6.27 21.98
CA LEU A 109 12.29 -7.29 22.07
C LEU A 109 12.00 -7.60 23.54
N LYS A 110 10.78 -7.30 23.98
CA LYS A 110 10.35 -7.50 25.37
C LYS A 110 9.54 -8.78 25.53
N SER A 111 8.60 -9.02 24.62
CA SER A 111 7.79 -10.24 24.59
C SER A 111 7.50 -10.69 23.16
N LYS A 112 7.25 -11.99 23.00
CA LYS A 112 6.87 -12.62 21.74
C LYS A 112 5.77 -13.65 21.99
N GLU A 113 4.82 -13.72 21.08
CA GLU A 113 3.71 -14.68 21.09
C GLU A 113 3.58 -15.30 19.70
N GLN A 114 3.07 -16.53 19.65
CA GLN A 114 2.79 -17.20 18.38
C GLN A 114 1.47 -17.93 18.44
N SER A 115 0.85 -18.11 17.27
CA SER A 115 -0.29 -19.00 17.12
C SER A 115 -0.26 -19.71 15.77
N GLY A 116 -0.58 -21.00 15.78
CA GLY A 116 -0.70 -21.80 14.56
C GLY A 116 0.62 -22.20 13.90
N LEU A 117 1.77 -21.88 14.49
CA LEU A 117 3.06 -22.29 13.92
C LEU A 117 3.25 -23.81 14.00
N LYS A 118 3.69 -24.36 12.87
CA LYS A 118 4.12 -25.76 12.76
C LYS A 118 5.61 -25.88 13.05
#